data_AF-A0A2T0RVU1-F1
#
_entry.id   AF-A0A2T0RVU1-F1
#
_cell.length_a   1.000
_cell.length_b   1.000
_cell.length_c   1.000
_cell.angle_alpha   90.00
_cell.angle_beta   90.00
_cell.angle_gamma   90.00
#
_symmetry.space_group_name_H-M   'P 1'
#
loop_
_entity.id
_entity.type
_entity.pdbx_description
1 polymer ?
#
loop_
_entity_poly.entity_id
_entity_poly.type
_entity_poly.pdbx_seq_one_letter_code
_entity_poly.pdbx_strand_id
1 'polypeptide(L)' 'MTDSELDEILTFRWPIVMRRVMADGSDEWLKGFVRSIARHGKRPSWRPTVKQAQIMRRLVSELGTAPEPMMEVIER' A
#
# COMPACT_ATOMS: atom_id res chain seq x y z
N MET A 1 2.00 -8.85 -12.67
CA MET A 1 1.14 -8.93 -11.49
C MET A 1 -0.13 -9.60 -11.96
N THR A 2 -0.57 -10.66 -11.29
CA THR A 2 -1.84 -11.30 -11.63
C THR A 2 -3.00 -10.49 -11.05
N ASP A 3 -4.21 -10.72 -11.53
CA ASP A 3 -5.40 -10.03 -11.02
C ASP A 3 -5.67 -10.39 -9.56
N SER A 4 -5.53 -11.67 -9.18
CA SER A 4 -5.66 -12.12 -7.79
C SER A 4 -4.60 -11.52 -6.88
N GLU A 5 -3.35 -11.41 -7.34
CA GLU A 5 -2.26 -10.76 -6.59
C GLU A 5 -2.56 -9.27 -6.39
N LEU A 6 -3.05 -8.58 -7.42
CA LEU A 6 -3.43 -7.17 -7.31
C LEU A 6 -4.57 -6.98 -6.30
N ASP A 7 -5.60 -7.82 -6.36
CA ASP A 7 -6.74 -7.77 -5.44
C ASP A 7 -6.30 -8.00 -3.99
N GLU A 8 -5.46 -9.02 -3.74
CA GLU A 8 -4.92 -9.28 -2.41
C GLU A 8 -4.12 -8.06 -1.90
N ILE A 9 -3.25 -7.52 -2.74
CA ILE A 9 -2.43 -6.34 -2.38
C ILE A 9 -3.35 -5.18 -2.04
N LEU A 10 -4.29 -4.80 -2.90
CA LEU A 10 -5.12 -3.61 -2.70
C LEU A 10 -6.04 -3.76 -1.48
N THR A 11 -6.58 -4.96 -1.25
CA THR A 11 -7.56 -5.21 -0.19
C THR A 11 -6.90 -5.37 1.18
N PHE A 12 -5.81 -6.13 1.27
CA PHE A 12 -5.25 -6.54 2.57
C PHE A 12 -3.91 -5.88 2.90
N ARG A 13 -3.06 -5.60 1.91
CA ARG A 13 -1.67 -5.17 2.16
C ARG A 13 -1.47 -3.66 1.98
N TRP A 14 -2.12 -3.07 1.00
CA TRP A 14 -1.97 -1.66 0.64
C TRP A 14 -2.39 -0.70 1.75
N PRO A 15 -3.44 -0.96 2.55
CA PRO A 15 -3.76 -0.13 3.71
C PRO A 15 -2.59 -0.02 4.72
N ILE A 16 -1.86 -1.12 4.95
CA ILE A 16 -0.71 -1.18 5.86
C ILE A 16 0.45 -0.35 5.29
N VAL A 17 0.79 -0.57 4.02
CA VAL A 17 1.82 0.18 3.29
C VAL A 17 1.52 1.68 3.35
N MET A 18 0.27 2.07 3.07
CA MET A 18 -0.14 3.46 3.09
C MET A 18 -0.02 4.08 4.48
N ARG A 19 -0.46 3.39 5.54
CA ARG A 19 -0.31 3.89 6.92
C ARG A 19 1.15 4.14 7.29
N ARG A 20 2.05 3.20 6.96
CA ARG A 20 3.48 3.30 7.29
C ARG A 20 4.18 4.40 6.51
N VAL A 21 3.97 4.48 5.20
CA VAL A 21 4.56 5.54 4.35
C VAL A 21 4.10 6.93 4.80
N MET A 22 2.85 7.06 5.20
CA MET A 22 2.31 8.34 5.67
C MET A 22 2.85 8.73 7.05
N ALA A 23 3.23 7.76 7.90
CA ALA A 23 3.79 7.99 9.23
C ALA A 23 5.29 8.37 9.20
N ASP A 24 6.07 7.79 8.27
CA ASP A 24 7.53 8.02 8.19
C ASP A 24 7.92 9.45 7.76
N GLY A 25 7.00 10.21 7.17
CA GLY A 25 7.12 11.66 6.98
C GLY A 25 8.17 12.13 5.96
N SER A 26 9.10 11.28 5.54
CA SER A 26 10.39 11.63 4.92
C SER A 26 10.37 11.77 3.39
N ASP A 27 9.52 11.01 2.68
CA ASP A 27 9.51 10.95 1.22
C ASP A 27 8.15 11.36 0.60
N GLU A 28 8.08 12.60 0.10
CA GLU A 28 6.88 13.14 -0.56
C GLU A 28 6.55 12.45 -1.88
N TRP A 29 7.56 11.97 -2.63
CA TRP A 29 7.31 11.23 -3.86
C TRP A 29 6.63 9.90 -3.54
N LEU A 30 7.13 9.19 -2.51
CA LEU A 30 6.58 7.91 -2.09
C LEU A 30 5.15 8.06 -1.56
N LYS A 31 4.88 9.12 -0.77
CA LYS A 31 3.51 9.48 -0.34
C LYS A 31 2.59 9.71 -1.54
N GLY A 32 3.04 10.45 -2.54
CA GLY A 32 2.30 10.68 -3.78
C GLY A 32 2.02 9.37 -4.53
N PHE A 33 3.04 8.51 -4.63
CA PHE A 33 2.93 7.20 -5.26
C PHE A 33 1.88 6.32 -4.59
N VAL A 34 1.95 6.13 -3.26
CA VAL A 34 1.03 5.22 -2.56
C VAL A 34 -0.43 5.70 -2.62
N ARG A 35 -0.65 7.02 -2.54
CA ARG A 35 -1.97 7.63 -2.70
C ARG A 35 -2.50 7.44 -4.12
N SER A 36 -1.65 7.56 -5.14
CA SER A 36 -2.05 7.40 -6.53
C SER A 36 -2.56 5.98 -6.82
N ILE A 37 -1.88 4.96 -6.29
CA ILE A 37 -2.30 3.56 -6.42
C ILE A 37 -3.61 3.33 -5.66
N ALA A 38 -3.73 3.81 -4.43
CA ALA A 38 -4.98 3.68 -3.65
C ALA A 38 -6.17 4.34 -4.37
N ARG A 39 -5.95 5.48 -5.03
CA ARG A 39 -6.97 6.17 -5.82
C ARG A 39 -7.35 5.39 -7.08
N HIS A 40 -6.36 4.93 -7.85
CA HIS A 40 -6.62 4.21 -9.10
C HIS A 40 -7.18 2.81 -8.86
N GLY A 41 -6.73 2.12 -7.82
CA GLY A 41 -7.18 0.77 -7.44
C GLY A 41 -8.67 0.66 -7.13
N LYS A 42 -9.36 1.77 -6.88
CA LYS A 42 -10.84 1.80 -6.76
C LYS A 42 -11.57 1.55 -8.09
N ARG A 43 -10.87 1.62 -9.23
CA ARG A 43 -11.44 1.42 -10.56
C ARG A 43 -11.27 -0.05 -10.96
N PRO A 44 -12.35 -0.82 -11.19
CA PRO A 44 -12.25 -2.26 -11.50
C PRO A 44 -11.41 -2.58 -12.75
N SER A 45 -11.41 -1.69 -13.74
CA SER A 45 -10.65 -1.85 -14.99
C SER A 45 -9.20 -1.38 -14.90
N TRP A 46 -8.80 -0.73 -13.81
CA TRP A 46 -7.43 -0.26 -13.67
C TRP A 46 -6.48 -1.42 -13.40
N ARG A 47 -5.31 -1.35 -14.03
CA ARG A 47 -4.18 -2.24 -13.78
C ARG A 47 -2.90 -1.40 -13.66
N PRO A 48 -2.00 -1.74 -12.73
CA PRO A 48 -0.72 -1.04 -12.63
C PRO A 48 0.13 -1.33 -13.87
N THR A 49 0.96 -0.36 -14.25
CA THR A 49 2.04 -0.61 -15.19
C THR A 49 3.06 -1.59 -14.61
N VAL A 50 3.92 -2.18 -15.45
CA VAL A 50 4.98 -3.10 -15.00
C VAL A 50 5.87 -2.47 -13.92
N LYS A 51 6.25 -1.20 -14.09
CA LYS A 51 7.04 -0.45 -13.10
C LYS A 51 6.29 -0.23 -11.79
N GLN A 52 5.01 0.16 -11.88
CA GLN A 52 4.16 0.31 -10.68
C GLN A 52 4.06 -1.02 -9.93
N ALA A 53 3.81 -2.13 -10.62
CA ALA A 53 3.74 -3.46 -10.03
C ALA A 53 5.03 -3.86 -9.30
N GLN A 54 6.20 -3.57 -9.87
CA GLN A 54 7.50 -3.81 -9.23
C GLN A 54 7.64 -3.02 -7.92
N ILE A 55 7.30 -1.73 -7.94
CA ILE A 55 7.36 -0.87 -6.75
C ILE A 55 6.35 -1.34 -5.70
N MET A 56 5.12 -1.68 -6.11
CA MET A 56 4.09 -2.19 -5.21
C MET A 56 4.56 -3.44 -4.46
N ARG A 57 5.13 -4.42 -5.17
CA ARG A 57 5.66 -5.66 -4.56
C ARG A 57 6.79 -5.38 -3.59
N ARG A 58 7.70 -4.47 -3.95
CA ARG A 58 8.80 -4.05 -3.07
C ARG A 58 8.26 -3.46 -1.76
N LEU A 59 7.32 -2.52 -1.86
CA LEU A 59 6.69 -1.89 -0.69
C LEU A 59 5.92 -2.90 0.16
N VAL A 60 5.23 -3.86 -0.45
CA VAL A 60 4.56 -4.94 0.31
C VAL A 60 5.58 -5.82 1.02
N SER A 61 6.69 -6.17 0.38
CA SER A 61 7.75 -6.97 1.00
C SER A 61 8.41 -6.26 2.18
N GLU A 62 8.67 -4.95 2.04
CA GLU A 62 9.37 -4.14 3.03
C GLU A 62 8.44 -3.68 4.18
N LEU A 63 7.19 -3.36 3.87
CA LEU A 63 6.26 -2.66 4.77
C LEU A 63 4.94 -3.40 5.01
N GLY A 64 4.57 -4.38 4.18
CA GLY A 64 3.27 -5.07 4.25
C GLY A 64 3.26 -6.37 5.06
N THR A 65 4.40 -6.77 5.62
CA THR A 65 4.60 -8.09 6.27
C THR A 65 4.81 -8.03 7.78
N ALA A 66 5.20 -6.88 8.35
CA ALA A 66 5.40 -6.82 9.80
C ALA A 66 4.03 -6.81 10.51
N PRO A 67 3.88 -7.50 11.66
CA PRO A 67 2.67 -7.41 12.47
C PRO A 67 2.36 -5.94 12.77
N GLU A 68 1.09 -5.53 12.63
CA GLU A 68 0.64 -4.22 13.07
C GLU A 68 1.08 -4.04 14.52
N PRO A 69 1.79 -2.95 14.89
CA PRO A 69 1.93 -2.63 16.31
C PRO A 69 0.50 -2.55 16.86
N MET A 70 0.19 -3.33 17.89
CA MET A 70 -1.08 -3.23 18.60
C MET A 70 -1.31 -1.75 18.89
N MET A 71 -2.22 -1.12 18.15
CA MET A 71 -2.66 0.22 18.50
C MET A 71 -3.29 0.07 19.89
N GLU A 72 -2.62 0.59 20.92
CA GLU A 72 -3.26 0.79 22.21
C GLU A 72 -4.45 1.71 21.96
N VAL A 73 -5.64 1.11 21.99
CA VAL A 73 -6.89 1.85 22.02
C VAL A 73 -6.91 2.57 23.36
N ILE A 74 -6.54 3.84 23.37
CA ILE A 74 -6.72 4.69 24.55
C ILE A 74 -8.20 5.08 24.58
N GLU A 75 -9.03 4.27 25.25
CA GLU A 75 -10.35 4.73 25.67
C GLU A 75 -10.19 5.80 26.75
N ARG A 76 -10.84 6.95 26.58
CA ARG A 76 -10.95 8.04 27.57
C ARG A 76 -12.41 8.24 27.95
#